data_AF-A0A964R3W8-F1
#
_entry.id   AF-A0A964R3W8-F1
#
_cell.length_a   1.000
_cell.length_b   1.000
_cell.length_c   1.000
_cell.angle_alpha   90.00
_cell.angle_beta   90.00
_cell.angle_gamma   90.00
#
_symmetry.space_group_name_H-M   'P 1'
#
loop_
_entity.id
_entity.type
_entity.pdbx_description
1 polymer ?
#
loop_
_entity_poly.entity_id
_entity_poly.type
_entity_poly.pdbx_seq_one_letter_code
_entity_poly.pdbx_strand_id
1 'polypeptide(L)'
;MGLQRCSKIGKSVQDPARSLAVTAELLTRWFDKNARDLPWRRTQDPYAVWISEVMLQQTQVQTVIPYWGRWMDNLPRIRDLAEAPPERVLKLWEGLGYYSRARNLQRAACQILEEHNGVFPQDPAAILSLPGIGRYTAGAIASIALDQPEPILDGNVIRVLTRFFALEGDP
;
A
#
# COMPACT_ATOMS: atom_id res chain seq x y z
N MET A 1 45.11 13.21 47.56
CA MET A 1 44.78 13.76 46.23
C MET A 1 44.87 12.62 45.22
N GLY A 2 43.78 12.29 44.52
CA GLY A 2 43.79 11.26 43.47
C GLY A 2 42.69 10.20 43.65
N LEU A 3 41.43 10.63 43.59
CA LEU A 3 40.27 9.75 43.45
C LEU A 3 39.77 9.80 42.00
N GLN A 4 39.23 8.65 41.57
CA GLN A 4 38.36 8.41 40.42
C GLN A 4 39.01 8.06 39.07
N ARG A 5 39.22 6.75 38.92
CA ARG A 5 38.82 5.99 37.73
C ARG A 5 37.33 6.24 37.42
N CYS A 6 37.03 6.64 36.19
CA CYS A 6 35.75 6.36 35.51
C CYS A 6 36.13 5.65 34.21
N SER A 7 36.20 4.32 34.17
CA SER A 7 35.05 3.42 33.96
C SER A 7 34.35 3.67 32.62
N LYS A 8 34.80 2.91 31.61
CA LYS A 8 34.00 2.24 30.57
C LYS A 8 32.58 2.81 30.37
N ILE A 9 32.40 3.66 29.37
CA ILE A 9 31.15 3.65 28.60
C ILE A 9 31.38 2.66 27.47
N GLY A 10 31.13 1.38 27.76
CA GLY A 10 30.97 0.39 26.72
C GLY A 10 29.76 0.78 25.88
N LYS A 11 29.99 1.34 24.70
CA LYS A 11 28.96 1.34 23.65
C LYS A 11 28.83 -0.09 23.18
N SER A 12 28.07 -0.91 23.90
CA SER A 12 27.43 -2.05 23.26
C SER A 12 26.51 -1.44 22.22
N VAL A 13 26.92 -1.48 20.95
CA VAL A 13 25.96 -1.38 19.84
C VAL A 13 24.93 -2.45 20.15
N GLN A 14 23.76 -2.03 20.62
CA GLN A 14 22.66 -2.96 20.85
C GLN A 14 22.38 -3.62 19.51
N ASP A 15 22.18 -4.93 19.53
CA ASP A 15 21.87 -5.74 18.36
C ASP A 15 20.86 -5.01 17.44
N PRO A 16 21.27 -4.62 16.21
CA PRO A 16 20.41 -3.91 15.29
C PRO A 16 19.08 -4.63 15.02
N ALA A 17 19.08 -5.96 15.00
CA ALA A 17 17.87 -6.76 14.81
C ALA A 17 16.91 -6.60 16.00
N ARG A 18 17.44 -6.61 17.23
CA ARG A 18 16.66 -6.35 18.45
C ARG A 18 16.10 -4.92 18.47
N SER A 19 16.86 -3.94 17.98
CA SER A 19 16.39 -2.56 17.86
C SER A 19 15.21 -2.43 16.88
N LEU A 20 15.27 -3.13 15.74
CA LEU A 20 14.20 -3.11 14.73
C LEU A 20 12.92 -3.80 15.20
N ALA A 21 13.04 -4.94 15.89
CA ALA A 21 11.87 -5.63 16.45
C ALA A 21 11.10 -4.74 17.44
N VAL A 22 11.82 -4.03 18.32
CA VAL A 22 11.21 -3.07 19.26
C VAL A 22 10.57 -1.90 18.51
N THR A 23 11.21 -1.37 17.47
CA THR A 23 10.62 -0.30 16.64
C THR A 23 9.34 -0.75 15.94
N ALA A 24 9.33 -1.95 15.36
CA ALA A 24 8.15 -2.52 14.71
C ALA A 24 6.99 -2.66 15.71
N GLU A 25 7.25 -3.19 16.91
CA GLU A 25 6.24 -3.32 17.96
C GLU A 25 5.66 -1.95 18.39
N LEU A 26 6.52 -0.95 18.58
CA LEU A 26 6.08 0.41 18.94
C LEU A 26 5.26 1.06 17.83
N LEU A 27 5.63 0.86 16.57
CA LEU A 27 4.91 1.38 15.42
C LEU A 27 3.51 0.75 15.31
N THR A 28 3.40 -0.57 15.48
CA THR A 28 2.11 -1.27 15.46
C THR A 28 1.22 -0.80 16.60
N ARG A 29 1.74 -0.70 17.84
CA ARG A 29 0.97 -0.18 18.99
C ARG A 29 0.51 1.26 18.80
N TRP A 30 1.33 2.09 18.16
CA TRP A 30 0.92 3.45 17.80
C TRP A 30 -0.18 3.42 16.73
N PHE A 31 -0.04 2.58 15.71
CA PHE A 31 -1.04 2.43 14.65
C PHE A 31 -2.39 1.98 15.22
N ASP A 32 -2.42 0.98 16.09
CA ASP A 32 -3.67 0.48 16.71
C ASP A 32 -4.48 1.60 17.41
N LYS A 33 -3.79 2.60 17.96
CA LYS A 33 -4.41 3.71 18.71
C LYS A 33 -4.70 4.95 17.85
N ASN A 34 -3.96 5.15 16.76
CA ASN A 34 -3.94 6.41 16.03
C ASN A 34 -4.27 6.26 14.54
N ALA A 35 -4.50 5.03 14.05
CA ALA A 35 -4.85 4.79 12.66
C ALA A 35 -6.11 5.57 12.30
N ARG A 36 -6.02 6.32 11.20
CA ARG A 36 -7.19 6.91 10.56
C ARG A 36 -8.13 5.79 10.13
N ASP A 37 -9.39 5.97 10.49
CA ASP A 37 -10.50 5.15 10.04
C ASP A 37 -10.83 5.51 8.58
N LEU A 38 -10.50 4.59 7.67
CA LEU A 38 -10.67 4.77 6.22
C LEU A 38 -11.45 3.56 5.66
N PRO A 39 -12.38 3.74 4.70
CA PRO A 39 -13.25 2.66 4.23
C PRO A 39 -12.49 1.41 3.76
N TRP A 40 -11.44 1.61 2.97
CA TRP A 40 -10.59 0.53 2.45
C TRP A 40 -9.70 -0.15 3.50
N ARG A 41 -9.62 0.36 4.73
CA ARG A 41 -8.94 -0.30 5.86
C ARG A 41 -9.85 -1.23 6.66
N ARG A 42 -11.15 -1.24 6.36
CA ARG A 42 -12.14 -2.09 7.04
C ARG A 42 -12.41 -3.41 6.28
N THR A 43 -11.61 -3.69 5.25
CA THR A 43 -11.73 -4.87 4.40
C THR A 43 -10.34 -5.44 4.12
N GLN A 44 -10.28 -6.75 3.91
CA GLN A 44 -9.10 -7.46 3.40
C GLN A 44 -9.32 -7.96 1.96
N ASP A 45 -10.39 -7.55 1.30
CA ASP A 45 -10.64 -7.90 -0.11
C ASP A 45 -9.53 -7.30 -1.01
N PRO A 46 -8.73 -8.13 -1.72
CA PRO A 46 -7.67 -7.65 -2.60
C PRO A 46 -8.17 -6.68 -3.67
N TYR A 47 -9.39 -6.89 -4.18
CA TYR A 47 -9.98 -5.99 -5.17
C TYR A 47 -10.21 -4.60 -4.58
N ALA A 48 -10.90 -4.53 -3.44
CA ALA A 48 -11.22 -3.27 -2.78
C ALA A 48 -9.97 -2.49 -2.33
N VAL A 49 -8.94 -3.20 -1.84
CA VAL A 49 -7.62 -2.64 -1.49
C VAL A 49 -6.93 -2.09 -2.74
N TRP A 50 -6.86 -2.88 -3.82
CA TRP A 50 -6.25 -2.47 -5.08
C TRP A 50 -6.86 -1.20 -5.66
N ILE A 51 -8.20 -1.09 -5.68
CA ILE A 51 -8.88 0.13 -6.15
C ILE A 51 -8.47 1.34 -5.32
N SER A 52 -8.38 1.21 -3.99
CA SER A 52 -7.97 2.30 -3.11
C SER A 52 -6.53 2.74 -3.38
N GLU A 53 -5.60 1.79 -3.55
CA GLU A 53 -4.19 2.09 -3.82
C GLU A 53 -4.01 2.83 -5.14
N VAL A 54 -4.75 2.43 -6.19
CA VAL A 54 -4.68 3.13 -7.48
C VAL A 54 -5.32 4.52 -7.40
N MET A 55 -6.43 4.69 -6.68
CA MET A 55 -7.05 6.01 -6.50
C MET A 55 -6.17 6.96 -5.71
N LEU A 56 -5.46 6.48 -4.68
CA LEU A 56 -4.58 7.28 -3.82
C LEU A 56 -3.30 7.76 -4.51
N GLN A 57 -2.96 7.21 -5.67
CA GLN A 57 -1.85 7.71 -6.48
C GLN A 57 -2.12 9.16 -6.91
N GLN A 58 -1.32 10.12 -6.43
CA GLN A 58 -1.43 11.54 -6.79
C GLN A 58 -2.83 12.14 -6.51
N THR A 59 -3.58 11.59 -5.56
CA THR A 59 -4.88 12.12 -5.13
C THR A 59 -5.00 12.08 -3.61
N GLN A 60 -5.55 13.14 -3.02
CA GLN A 60 -5.66 13.25 -1.57
C GLN A 60 -6.73 12.30 -1.00
N VAL A 61 -6.47 11.76 0.20
CA VAL A 61 -7.37 10.82 0.89
C VAL A 61 -8.81 11.34 0.97
N GLN A 62 -9.01 12.61 1.33
CA GLN A 62 -10.36 13.19 1.48
C GLN A 62 -11.14 13.20 0.16
N THR A 63 -10.45 13.39 -0.97
CA THR A 63 -11.05 13.29 -2.30
C THR A 63 -11.38 11.84 -2.65
N VAL A 64 -10.52 10.89 -2.30
CA VAL A 64 -10.71 9.47 -2.65
C VAL A 64 -11.90 8.82 -1.94
N ILE A 65 -12.19 9.18 -0.68
CA ILE A 65 -13.26 8.56 0.13
C ILE A 65 -14.61 8.44 -0.62
N PRO A 66 -15.21 9.53 -1.13
CA PRO A 66 -16.50 9.43 -1.84
C PRO A 66 -16.39 8.71 -3.19
N TYR A 67 -15.23 8.76 -3.86
CA TYR A 67 -15.02 8.06 -5.12
C TYR A 67 -14.92 6.56 -4.95
N TRP A 68 -14.17 6.12 -3.94
CA TRP A 68 -14.03 4.71 -3.60
C TRP A 68 -15.39 4.12 -3.21
N GLY A 69 -16.16 4.80 -2.36
CA GLY A 69 -17.51 4.34 -1.98
C GLY A 69 -18.41 4.12 -3.19
N ARG A 70 -18.56 5.15 -4.03
CA ARG A 70 -19.36 5.07 -5.27
C ARG A 70 -18.85 3.99 -6.23
N TRP A 71 -17.54 3.81 -6.32
CA TRP A 71 -16.95 2.75 -7.14
C TRP A 71 -17.36 1.37 -6.63
N MET A 72 -17.17 1.12 -5.33
CA MET A 72 -17.51 -0.18 -4.72
C MET A 72 -19.02 -0.46 -4.78
N ASP A 73 -19.88 0.56 -4.76
CA ASP A 73 -21.33 0.38 -4.94
C ASP A 73 -21.72 -0.04 -6.37
N ASN A 74 -20.92 0.36 -7.38
CA ASN A 74 -21.25 0.16 -8.79
C ASN A 74 -20.50 -0.98 -9.47
N LEU A 75 -19.24 -1.19 -9.06
CA LEU A 75 -18.32 -2.19 -9.57
C LEU A 75 -17.70 -2.94 -8.37
N PRO A 76 -18.47 -3.74 -7.62
CA PRO A 76 -17.98 -4.34 -6.38
C PRO A 76 -16.98 -5.49 -6.59
N ARG A 77 -16.91 -6.09 -7.79
CA ARG A 77 -16.06 -7.25 -8.08
C ARG A 77 -15.22 -7.05 -9.34
N ILE A 78 -14.16 -7.85 -9.47
CA ILE A 78 -13.30 -7.91 -10.66
C ILE A 78 -14.13 -8.06 -11.94
N ARG A 79 -15.10 -9.00 -11.95
CA ARG A 79 -15.98 -9.23 -13.08
C ARG A 79 -16.79 -7.98 -13.46
N ASP A 80 -17.34 -7.28 -12.46
CA ASP A 80 -18.17 -6.08 -12.71
C ASP A 80 -17.31 -4.99 -13.38
N LEU A 81 -16.04 -4.83 -12.98
CA LEU A 81 -15.11 -3.90 -13.63
C LEU A 81 -14.67 -4.37 -15.03
N ALA A 82 -14.35 -5.64 -15.19
CA ALA A 82 -13.88 -6.22 -16.45
C ALA A 82 -14.95 -6.14 -17.55
N GLU A 83 -16.21 -6.40 -17.19
CA GLU A 83 -17.34 -6.45 -18.14
C GLU A 83 -18.04 -5.08 -18.32
N ALA A 84 -17.70 -4.06 -17.51
CA ALA A 84 -18.31 -2.74 -17.64
C ALA A 84 -17.95 -2.05 -18.97
N PRO A 85 -18.88 -1.28 -19.58
CA PRO A 85 -18.53 -0.39 -20.69
C PRO A 85 -17.43 0.59 -20.27
N PRO A 86 -16.39 0.83 -21.10
CA PRO A 86 -15.31 1.76 -20.77
C PRO A 86 -15.79 3.15 -20.38
N GLU A 87 -16.87 3.64 -21.00
CA GLU A 87 -17.48 4.93 -20.69
C GLU A 87 -18.03 4.97 -19.26
N ARG A 88 -18.59 3.86 -18.77
CA ARG A 88 -19.06 3.74 -17.37
C ARG A 88 -17.89 3.81 -16.40
N VAL A 89 -16.79 3.12 -16.70
CA VAL A 89 -15.57 3.13 -15.87
C VAL A 89 -14.99 4.55 -15.80
N LEU A 90 -14.86 5.22 -16.95
CA LEU A 90 -14.37 6.61 -17.01
C LEU A 90 -15.32 7.59 -16.31
N LYS A 91 -16.63 7.37 -16.38
CA LYS A 91 -17.62 8.20 -15.69
C LYS A 91 -17.51 8.08 -14.17
N LEU A 92 -17.31 6.88 -13.64
CA LEU A 92 -17.07 6.66 -12.20
C LEU A 92 -15.75 7.29 -11.72
N TRP A 93 -14.77 7.40 -12.61
CA TRP A 93 -13.46 8.01 -12.36
C TRP A 93 -13.43 9.55 -12.54
N GLU A 94 -14.46 10.14 -13.14
CA GLU A 94 -14.48 11.54 -13.56
C GLU A 94 -14.18 12.49 -12.39
N GLY A 95 -13.10 13.27 -12.52
CA GLY A 95 -12.62 14.23 -11.51
C GLY A 95 -11.41 13.78 -10.70
N LEU A 96 -11.00 12.50 -10.74
CA LEU A 96 -9.74 12.04 -10.12
C LEU A 96 -8.48 12.35 -10.94
N GLY A 97 -8.64 12.75 -12.21
CA GLY A 97 -7.52 12.95 -13.13
C GLY A 97 -6.77 11.65 -13.48
N TYR A 98 -5.73 11.76 -14.30
CA TYR A 98 -4.86 10.63 -14.71
C TYR A 98 -5.66 9.40 -15.17
N TYR A 99 -6.56 9.57 -16.15
CA TYR A 99 -7.48 8.54 -16.63
C TYR A 99 -6.82 7.26 -17.18
N SER A 100 -5.51 7.28 -17.43
CA SER A 100 -4.75 6.05 -17.72
C SER A 100 -4.83 5.04 -16.58
N ARG A 101 -4.94 5.50 -15.31
CA ARG A 101 -5.14 4.63 -14.14
C ARG A 101 -6.44 3.82 -14.25
N ALA A 102 -7.56 4.48 -14.56
CA ALA A 102 -8.84 3.81 -14.74
C ALA A 102 -8.83 2.79 -15.89
N ARG A 103 -8.18 3.15 -17.01
CA ARG A 103 -8.02 2.24 -18.15
C ARG A 103 -7.15 1.03 -17.80
N ASN A 104 -6.08 1.24 -17.04
CA ASN A 104 -5.22 0.15 -16.57
C ASN A 104 -5.94 -0.75 -15.56
N LEU A 105 -6.73 -0.19 -14.63
CA LEU A 105 -7.61 -0.96 -13.74
C LEU A 105 -8.51 -1.89 -14.55
N GLN A 106 -9.20 -1.36 -15.57
CA GLN A 106 -10.08 -2.19 -16.38
C GLN A 106 -9.32 -3.27 -17.15
N ARG A 107 -8.19 -2.93 -17.79
CA ARG A 107 -7.34 -3.90 -18.50
C ARG A 107 -6.84 -5.01 -17.57
N ALA A 108 -6.38 -4.66 -16.38
CA ALA A 108 -5.95 -5.63 -15.38
C ALA A 108 -7.11 -6.50 -14.90
N ALA A 109 -8.31 -5.95 -14.74
CA ALA A 109 -9.49 -6.73 -14.38
C ALA A 109 -9.87 -7.74 -15.48
N CYS A 110 -9.79 -7.35 -16.76
CA CYS A 110 -9.96 -8.27 -17.89
C CYS A 110 -8.91 -9.39 -17.84
N GLN A 111 -7.64 -9.05 -17.64
CA GLN A 111 -6.57 -10.05 -17.52
C GLN A 111 -6.82 -11.02 -16.34
N ILE A 112 -7.22 -10.52 -15.17
CA ILE A 112 -7.56 -11.37 -14.01
C ILE A 112 -8.75 -12.29 -14.34
N LEU A 113 -9.75 -11.77 -15.07
CA LEU A 113 -10.90 -12.57 -15.48
C LEU A 113 -10.50 -13.73 -16.41
N GLU A 114 -9.65 -13.45 -17.38
CA GLU A 114 -9.22 -14.39 -18.44
C GLU A 114 -8.17 -15.39 -17.94
N GLU A 115 -7.13 -14.93 -17.24
CA GLU A 115 -5.96 -15.74 -16.88
C GLU A 115 -6.07 -16.35 -15.49
N HIS A 116 -6.86 -15.73 -14.60
CA HIS A 116 -6.99 -16.13 -13.20
C HIS A 116 -8.44 -16.47 -12.80
N ASN A 117 -9.33 -16.72 -13.78
CA ASN A 117 -10.75 -17.07 -13.57
C ASN A 117 -11.52 -16.06 -12.69
N GLY A 118 -11.12 -14.78 -12.73
CA GLY A 118 -11.74 -13.72 -11.93
C GLY A 118 -11.35 -13.73 -10.45
N VAL A 119 -10.35 -14.53 -10.07
CA VAL A 119 -9.77 -14.55 -8.73
C VAL A 119 -8.51 -13.69 -8.72
N PHE A 120 -8.41 -12.74 -7.79
CA PHE A 120 -7.22 -11.89 -7.69
C PHE A 120 -5.97 -12.76 -7.44
N PRO A 121 -4.89 -12.61 -8.23
CA PRO A 121 -3.70 -13.45 -8.09
C PRO A 121 -3.06 -13.26 -6.70
N GLN A 122 -2.60 -14.37 -6.12
CA GLN A 122 -1.93 -14.33 -4.81
C GLN A 122 -0.40 -14.28 -4.91
N ASP A 123 0.17 -14.63 -6.07
CA ASP A 123 1.61 -14.57 -6.28
C ASP A 123 2.05 -13.11 -6.55
N PRO A 124 2.99 -12.53 -5.77
CA PRO A 124 3.48 -11.18 -6.00
C PRO A 124 3.98 -10.92 -7.41
N ALA A 125 4.60 -11.92 -8.07
CA ALA A 125 5.06 -11.77 -9.45
C ALA A 125 3.88 -11.66 -10.43
N ALA A 126 2.83 -12.48 -10.25
CA ALA A 126 1.59 -12.34 -11.00
C ALA A 126 0.90 -11.00 -10.75
N ILE A 127 0.82 -10.52 -9.50
CA ILE A 127 0.27 -9.20 -9.17
C ILE A 127 1.05 -8.09 -9.88
N LEU A 128 2.38 -8.14 -9.86
CA LEU A 128 3.25 -7.16 -10.50
C LEU A 128 3.15 -7.16 -12.04
N SER A 129 2.74 -8.28 -12.63
CA SER A 129 2.53 -8.38 -14.09
C SER A 129 1.29 -7.64 -14.59
N LEU A 130 0.36 -7.28 -13.69
CA LEU A 130 -0.89 -6.64 -14.05
C LEU A 130 -0.68 -5.18 -14.52
N PRO A 131 -1.43 -4.72 -15.55
CA PRO A 131 -1.37 -3.37 -16.06
C PRO A 131 -1.51 -2.29 -14.98
N GLY A 132 -0.54 -1.38 -14.91
CA GLY A 132 -0.57 -0.24 -13.99
C GLY A 132 -0.22 -0.58 -12.54
N ILE A 133 0.15 -1.82 -12.23
CA ILE A 133 0.65 -2.21 -10.92
C ILE A 133 2.19 -2.16 -10.93
N GLY A 134 2.74 -1.27 -10.09
CA GLY A 134 4.18 -1.21 -9.82
C GLY A 134 4.56 -1.91 -8.52
N ARG A 135 5.86 -1.98 -8.21
CA ARG A 135 6.40 -2.62 -6.99
C ARG A 135 5.67 -2.20 -5.71
N TYR A 136 5.45 -0.90 -5.53
CA TYR A 136 4.71 -0.39 -4.36
C TYR A 136 3.29 -0.97 -4.27
N THR A 137 2.50 -0.87 -5.34
CA THR A 137 1.11 -1.35 -5.34
C THR A 137 1.03 -2.87 -5.20
N ALA A 138 1.95 -3.62 -5.81
CA ALA A 138 2.03 -5.05 -5.64
C ALA A 138 2.31 -5.44 -4.18
N GLY A 139 3.32 -4.82 -3.55
CA GLY A 139 3.64 -5.04 -2.14
C GLY A 139 2.51 -4.61 -1.20
N ALA A 140 1.81 -3.52 -1.51
CA ALA A 140 0.68 -3.04 -0.71
C ALA A 140 -0.49 -4.05 -0.75
N ILE A 141 -0.84 -4.58 -1.91
CA ILE A 141 -1.90 -5.58 -2.03
C ILE A 141 -1.48 -6.89 -1.35
N ALA A 142 -0.27 -7.37 -1.64
CA ALA A 142 0.25 -8.62 -1.09
C ALA A 142 0.32 -8.58 0.45
N SER A 143 0.81 -7.48 1.04
CA SER A 143 0.88 -7.35 2.49
C SER A 143 -0.48 -7.10 3.14
N ILE A 144 -1.28 -6.15 2.64
CA ILE A 144 -2.52 -5.72 3.31
C ILE A 144 -3.64 -6.75 3.14
N ALA A 145 -3.81 -7.28 1.93
CA ALA A 145 -4.96 -8.14 1.60
C ALA A 145 -4.63 -9.64 1.70
N LEU A 146 -3.36 -10.02 1.52
CA LEU A 146 -2.95 -11.44 1.48
C LEU A 146 -2.02 -11.83 2.63
N ASP A 147 -1.71 -10.92 3.55
CA ASP A 147 -0.83 -11.13 4.71
C ASP A 147 0.56 -11.70 4.33
N GLN A 148 1.08 -11.29 3.17
CA GLN A 148 2.39 -11.72 2.69
C GLN A 148 3.49 -10.76 3.16
N PRO A 149 4.70 -11.25 3.43
CA PRO A 149 5.82 -10.45 3.93
C PRO A 149 6.50 -9.61 2.82
N GLU A 150 5.71 -8.88 2.04
CA GLU A 150 6.17 -8.02 0.96
C GLU A 150 6.34 -6.57 1.42
N PRO A 151 7.50 -5.93 1.20
CA PRO A 151 7.74 -4.57 1.63
C PRO A 151 7.02 -3.56 0.74
N ILE A 152 6.60 -2.44 1.34
CA ILE A 152 6.15 -1.25 0.63
C ILE A 152 7.17 -0.12 0.78
N LEU A 153 7.42 0.61 -0.30
CA LEU A 153 8.32 1.76 -0.29
C LEU A 153 7.73 2.90 -1.13
N ASP A 154 7.05 3.84 -0.46
CA ASP A 154 6.57 5.10 -1.03
C ASP A 154 7.36 6.29 -0.45
N GLY A 155 7.05 7.50 -0.92
CA GLY A 155 7.68 8.72 -0.40
C GLY A 155 7.47 8.94 1.11
N ASN A 156 6.44 8.36 1.72
CA ASN A 156 6.23 8.44 3.17
C ASN A 156 7.17 7.50 3.92
N VAL A 157 7.26 6.24 3.48
CA VAL A 157 8.16 5.24 4.05
C VAL A 157 9.62 5.68 3.87
N ILE A 158 10.02 6.09 2.66
CA ILE A 158 11.37 6.63 2.40
C ILE A 158 11.70 7.75 3.39
N ARG A 159 10.81 8.76 3.52
CA ARG A 159 11.03 9.89 4.43
C ARG A 159 11.20 9.45 5.90
N VAL A 160 10.45 8.45 6.35
CA VAL A 160 10.56 7.92 7.72
C VAL A 160 11.87 7.16 7.88
N LEU A 161 12.19 6.23 6.97
CA LEU A 161 13.39 5.40 7.07
C LEU A 161 14.68 6.21 6.94
N THR A 162 14.74 7.17 6.02
CA THR A 162 15.89 8.08 5.86
C THR A 162 16.17 8.85 7.16
N ARG A 163 15.13 9.35 7.83
CA ARG A 163 15.29 10.06 9.12
C ARG A 163 15.63 9.11 10.26
N PHE A 164 15.00 7.93 10.29
CA PHE A 164 15.16 6.97 11.36
C PHE A 164 16.58 6.38 11.39
N PHE A 165 17.13 6.07 10.20
CA PHE A 165 18.49 5.53 10.05
C PHE A 165 19.56 6.59 9.80
N ALA A 166 19.19 7.88 9.78
CA ALA A 166 20.08 8.99 9.45
C ALA A 166 20.83 8.76 8.11
N LEU A 167 20.10 8.31 7.07
CA LEU A 167 20.68 8.12 5.75
C LEU A 167 20.95 9.48 5.11
N GLU A 168 22.16 9.65 4.57
CA GLU A 168 22.59 10.85 3.86
C GLU A 168 22.47 10.64 2.34
N GLY A 169 22.26 11.73 1.59
CA GLY A 169 22.15 11.72 0.14
C GLY A 169 20.73 11.86 -0.39
N ASP A 170 20.61 11.86 -1.71
CA ASP A 170 19.32 11.87 -2.42
C ASP A 170 18.80 10.42 -2.54
N PRO A 171 17.64 10.09 -1.95
CA PRO A 171 17.09 8.73 -1.92
C PRO A 171 16.43 8.27 -3.23
#